data_AF-Q553W9-F1
#
_entry.id   AF-Q553W9-F1
#
_cell.length_a   1.000
_cell.length_b   1.000
_cell.length_c   1.000
_cell.angle_alpha   90.00
_cell.angle_beta   90.00
_cell.angle_gamma   90.00
#
_symmetry.space_group_name_H-M   'P 1'
#
loop_
_entity.id
_entity.type
_entity.pdbx_description
1 polymer ?
#
loop_
_entity_poly.entity_id
_entity_poly.type
_entity_poly.pdbx_seq_one_letter_code
_entity_poly.pdbx_strand_id
1 'polypeptide(L)'
;MKRTIIILLFVSLFVTFVLSQIPDNDPELCQQRIQREDCPQTPVPWGTFNDNDEIEVYYMQAPVFEAVFGNFFGKLGGYHSAIGFYDLTTGLNYTAEYDAFFEVGNGTLPNIINVDGKDELLWCNAGILCTVPYINETYWDKNIYSTASKTYMGTINGTQLNQYIEWMQQYNISNPVYQTWDVWNNYGQDLFVPSTTCDDFTQQSIEHLGSIGINYNCSTVFKRDYINLFTEKPQPIDFTEHYDDIFKFYEAVLEIKEGSIAQIIERILSIIGLKKYIYVQGEYYLLELNYPFMNAKYDYITLPGCPANGIDYENGNFIHLN
;
A
#
# COMPACT_ATOMS: atom_id res chain seq x y z
N MET A 1 12.21 26.96 9.77
CA MET A 1 12.01 27.15 8.33
C MET A 1 13.10 26.47 7.48
N LYS A 2 14.39 26.81 7.58
CA LYS A 2 15.45 26.22 6.71
C LYS A 2 15.75 24.71 6.92
N ARG A 3 15.61 24.16 8.14
CA ARG A 3 15.74 22.70 8.39
C ARG A 3 14.49 21.90 8.01
N THR A 4 13.33 22.56 8.01
CA THR A 4 12.00 21.98 7.78
C THR A 4 11.76 21.64 6.30
N ILE A 5 12.40 22.39 5.40
CA ILE A 5 12.31 22.24 3.94
C ILE A 5 13.10 21.01 3.45
N ILE A 6 14.16 20.61 4.15
CA ILE A 6 15.07 19.52 3.74
C ILE A 6 14.44 18.12 3.93
N ILE A 7 13.47 17.96 4.81
CA ILE A 7 12.83 16.65 5.07
C ILE A 7 11.68 16.38 4.08
N LEU A 8 10.89 17.41 3.75
CA LEU A 8 9.97 17.38 2.59
C LEU A 8 10.71 17.01 1.29
N LEU A 9 11.91 17.59 1.13
CA LEU A 9 12.83 17.37 0.02
C LEU A 9 13.37 15.94 -0.11
N PHE A 10 13.34 15.12 0.93
CA PHE A 10 13.83 13.73 0.81
C PHE A 10 12.69 12.76 0.58
N VAL A 11 11.56 12.89 1.28
CA VAL A 11 10.45 11.91 1.15
C VAL A 11 9.63 12.15 -0.12
N SER A 12 9.33 13.40 -0.50
CA SER A 12 8.62 13.66 -1.76
C SER A 12 9.51 13.31 -2.96
N LEU A 13 10.80 13.63 -2.89
CA LEU A 13 11.80 13.33 -3.92
C LEU A 13 12.00 11.83 -4.07
N PHE A 14 11.94 11.08 -2.97
CA PHE A 14 12.05 9.63 -3.01
C PHE A 14 10.81 8.95 -3.58
N VAL A 15 9.59 9.36 -3.18
CA VAL A 15 8.36 8.79 -3.75
C VAL A 15 8.23 9.15 -5.23
N THR A 16 8.45 10.42 -5.63
CA THR A 16 8.31 10.81 -7.05
C THR A 16 9.44 10.34 -7.97
N PHE A 17 10.70 10.29 -7.51
CA PHE A 17 11.82 9.77 -8.31
C PHE A 17 11.73 8.26 -8.55
N VAL A 18 11.09 7.54 -7.62
CA VAL A 18 10.93 6.10 -7.73
C VAL A 18 9.73 5.77 -8.59
N LEU A 19 8.62 6.47 -8.38
CA LEU A 19 7.45 6.40 -9.25
C LEU A 19 7.74 6.89 -10.69
N SER A 20 8.85 7.61 -10.94
CA SER A 20 9.25 8.04 -12.30
C SER A 20 10.13 7.05 -13.06
N GLN A 21 10.89 6.22 -12.34
CA GLN A 21 11.75 5.20 -12.95
C GLN A 21 10.98 3.91 -13.28
N ILE A 22 9.76 3.77 -12.75
CA ILE A 22 8.85 2.69 -13.09
C ILE A 22 8.22 3.06 -14.44
N PRO A 23 8.38 2.24 -15.50
CA PRO A 23 8.07 2.59 -16.89
C PRO A 23 6.58 2.73 -17.22
N ASP A 24 5.74 3.10 -16.25
CA ASP A 24 4.31 2.83 -16.28
C ASP A 24 3.41 4.03 -16.60
N ASN A 25 4.00 5.13 -17.08
CA ASN A 25 3.28 6.12 -17.87
C ASN A 25 3.05 5.54 -19.29
N ASP A 26 2.28 4.47 -19.39
CA ASP A 26 1.92 3.81 -20.65
C ASP A 26 1.21 4.81 -21.60
N PRO A 27 1.65 4.97 -22.87
CA PRO A 27 0.86 5.70 -23.88
C PRO A 27 -0.54 5.12 -24.13
N GLU A 28 -0.77 3.83 -23.88
CA GLU A 28 -2.07 3.16 -23.80
C GLU A 28 -2.56 3.15 -22.34
N LEU A 29 -2.97 4.32 -21.88
CA LEU A 29 -3.34 4.59 -20.49
C LEU A 29 -4.40 3.61 -19.95
N CYS A 30 -4.25 3.27 -18.67
CA CYS A 30 -5.10 2.32 -17.95
C CYS A 30 -5.21 0.97 -18.68
N GLN A 31 -4.12 0.50 -19.30
CA GLN A 31 -3.98 -0.86 -19.77
C GLN A 31 -2.84 -1.57 -19.03
N GLN A 32 -3.07 -2.83 -18.67
CA GLN A 32 -2.09 -3.63 -17.99
C GLN A 32 -1.10 -4.20 -19.02
N ARG A 33 0.10 -3.61 -19.18
CA ARG A 33 1.12 -4.11 -20.12
C ARG A 33 1.80 -5.37 -19.64
N ILE A 34 2.16 -5.36 -18.36
CA ILE A 34 2.69 -6.51 -17.67
C ILE A 34 1.49 -7.04 -16.91
N GLN A 35 0.74 -7.96 -17.52
CA GLN A 35 0.01 -8.91 -16.70
C GLN A 35 1.08 -9.55 -15.83
N ARG A 36 1.13 -9.20 -14.54
CA ARG A 36 1.71 -10.12 -13.57
C ARG A 36 0.99 -11.43 -13.86
N GLU A 37 1.74 -12.46 -14.26
CA GLU A 37 1.19 -13.78 -14.66
C GLU A 37 0.23 -14.35 -13.57
N ASP A 38 0.27 -13.74 -12.40
CA ASP A 38 -0.29 -14.09 -11.13
C ASP A 38 -1.58 -13.34 -10.75
N CYS A 39 -1.87 -12.17 -11.34
CA CYS A 39 -3.07 -11.40 -10.99
C CYS A 39 -4.10 -11.40 -12.12
N PRO A 40 -5.17 -12.21 -12.03
CA PRO A 40 -6.21 -12.23 -13.06
C PRO A 40 -7.02 -10.93 -13.05
N GLN A 41 -7.52 -10.51 -14.21
CA GLN A 41 -8.43 -9.34 -14.33
C GLN A 41 -9.72 -9.48 -13.49
N THR A 42 -10.08 -10.72 -13.15
CA THR A 42 -11.19 -11.04 -12.25
C THR A 42 -10.64 -11.97 -11.17
N PRO A 43 -10.70 -11.58 -9.89
CA PRO A 43 -10.21 -12.43 -8.81
C PRO A 43 -10.93 -13.79 -8.84
N VAL A 44 -10.17 -14.88 -8.92
CA VAL A 44 -10.74 -16.24 -8.94
C VAL A 44 -10.41 -16.90 -7.59
N PRO A 45 -11.42 -17.25 -6.78
CA PRO A 45 -11.15 -17.98 -5.53
C PRO A 45 -10.52 -19.34 -5.86
N TRP A 46 -9.68 -19.87 -4.97
CA TRP A 46 -9.01 -21.15 -5.18
C TRP A 46 -9.95 -22.37 -5.20
N GLY A 47 -11.22 -22.17 -4.85
CA GLY A 47 -12.24 -23.21 -4.74
C GLY A 47 -12.72 -23.34 -3.29
N THR A 48 -13.22 -24.53 -2.96
CA THR A 48 -13.69 -24.89 -1.62
C THR A 48 -12.77 -25.97 -1.04
N PHE A 49 -12.41 -25.81 0.22
CA PHE A 49 -11.53 -26.70 0.97
C PHE A 49 -12.35 -27.67 1.84
N ASN A 50 -11.77 -28.84 2.16
CA ASN A 50 -12.41 -29.77 3.07
C ASN A 50 -12.36 -29.21 4.49
N ASP A 51 -13.46 -29.28 5.23
CA ASP A 51 -13.56 -28.75 6.59
C ASP A 51 -12.43 -29.19 7.54
N ASN A 52 -11.86 -30.38 7.31
CA ASN A 52 -10.81 -30.97 8.14
C ASN A 52 -9.39 -30.80 7.57
N ASP A 53 -9.21 -30.10 6.44
CA ASP A 53 -7.87 -29.77 5.94
C ASP A 53 -7.14 -28.96 7.02
N GLU A 54 -5.83 -29.19 7.14
CA GLU A 54 -4.95 -28.47 8.07
C GLU A 54 -4.08 -27.49 7.27
N ILE A 55 -4.27 -26.18 7.48
CA ILE A 55 -3.65 -25.14 6.65
C ILE A 55 -2.77 -24.24 7.51
N GLU A 56 -1.48 -24.21 7.20
CA GLU A 56 -0.55 -23.23 7.74
C GLU A 56 -0.76 -21.88 7.05
N VAL A 57 -0.78 -20.81 7.84
CA VAL A 57 -0.93 -19.44 7.35
C VAL A 57 0.37 -18.67 7.55
N TYR A 58 0.74 -17.88 6.55
CA TYR A 58 1.99 -17.13 6.48
C TYR A 58 1.74 -15.66 6.18
N TYR A 59 2.42 -14.78 6.90
CA TYR A 59 2.59 -13.37 6.54
C TYR A 59 3.85 -13.24 5.69
N MET A 60 3.73 -12.63 4.51
CA MET A 60 4.82 -12.54 3.55
C MET A 60 5.10 -11.09 3.19
N GLN A 61 6.38 -10.73 3.14
CA GLN A 61 6.83 -9.39 2.73
C GLN A 61 8.02 -9.50 1.77
N ALA A 62 8.05 -8.62 0.78
CA ALA A 62 9.15 -8.43 -0.16
C ALA A 62 9.35 -6.93 -0.40
N PRO A 63 10.57 -6.46 -0.73
CA PRO A 63 10.77 -5.03 -1.03
C PRO A 63 9.93 -4.60 -2.25
N VAL A 64 9.28 -3.42 -2.18
CA VAL A 64 8.61 -2.87 -3.38
C VAL A 64 9.62 -2.54 -4.49
N PHE A 65 9.18 -2.64 -5.74
CA PHE A 65 9.96 -2.30 -6.93
C PHE A 65 11.28 -3.09 -7.04
N GLU A 66 11.31 -4.31 -6.53
CA GLU A 66 12.49 -5.17 -6.49
C GLU A 66 13.03 -5.52 -7.87
N ALA A 67 12.16 -5.62 -8.88
CA ALA A 67 12.57 -5.84 -10.27
C ALA A 67 13.53 -4.76 -10.78
N VAL A 68 13.41 -3.53 -10.28
CA VAL A 68 14.24 -2.38 -10.71
C VAL A 68 15.33 -2.07 -9.68
N PHE A 69 15.01 -2.16 -8.38
CA PHE A 69 15.87 -1.65 -7.31
C PHE A 69 16.35 -2.73 -6.32
N GLY A 70 15.99 -3.99 -6.56
CA GLY A 70 16.29 -5.10 -5.67
C GLY A 70 15.86 -4.79 -4.24
N ASN A 71 16.78 -4.93 -3.30
CA ASN A 71 16.47 -4.80 -1.88
C ASN A 71 16.45 -3.35 -1.32
N PHE A 72 16.54 -2.33 -2.18
CA PHE A 72 16.73 -0.96 -1.71
C PHE A 72 15.52 -0.40 -0.94
N PHE A 73 14.30 -0.60 -1.43
CA PHE A 73 13.08 -0.09 -0.76
C PHE A 73 12.78 -0.81 0.54
N GLY A 74 12.99 -2.13 0.60
CA GLY A 74 12.81 -2.87 1.84
C GLY A 74 13.75 -2.38 2.95
N LYS A 75 14.99 -1.99 2.63
CA LYS A 75 15.90 -1.36 3.60
C LYS A 75 15.42 0.00 4.11
N LEU A 76 14.53 0.65 3.38
CA LEU A 76 13.91 1.93 3.75
C LEU A 76 12.52 1.75 4.36
N GLY A 77 12.05 0.50 4.48
CA GLY A 77 10.77 0.17 5.08
C GLY A 77 9.59 0.21 4.12
N GLY A 78 9.80 0.09 2.80
CA GLY A 78 8.71 -0.06 1.83
C GLY A 78 8.60 -1.51 1.35
N TYR A 79 7.45 -2.14 1.57
CA TYR A 79 7.22 -3.55 1.29
C TYR A 79 5.94 -3.78 0.46
N HIS A 80 5.98 -4.85 -0.31
CA HIS A 80 4.79 -5.52 -0.81
C HIS A 80 4.47 -6.65 0.15
N SER A 81 3.21 -6.77 0.55
CA SER A 81 2.76 -7.69 1.59
C SER A 81 1.63 -8.61 1.09
N ALA A 82 1.67 -9.89 1.48
CA ALA A 82 0.68 -10.89 1.10
C ALA A 82 0.42 -11.91 2.23
N ILE A 83 -0.68 -12.67 2.11
CA ILE A 83 -0.99 -13.81 2.96
C ILE A 83 -0.83 -15.11 2.18
N GLY A 84 0.03 -15.99 2.69
CA GLY A 84 0.28 -17.32 2.14
C GLY A 84 -0.48 -18.40 2.92
N PHE A 85 -0.96 -19.42 2.22
CA PHE A 85 -1.62 -20.58 2.80
C PHE A 85 -0.93 -21.84 2.29
N TYR A 86 -0.58 -22.75 3.18
CA TYR A 86 -0.01 -24.05 2.84
C TYR A 86 -0.90 -25.15 3.44
N ASP A 87 -1.58 -25.88 2.58
CA ASP A 87 -2.45 -26.99 2.99
C ASP A 87 -1.60 -28.25 3.20
N LEU A 88 -1.44 -28.66 4.46
CA LEU A 88 -0.69 -29.85 4.87
C LEU A 88 -1.37 -31.15 4.44
N THR A 89 -2.67 -31.12 4.12
CA THR A 89 -3.46 -32.29 3.71
C THR A 89 -3.27 -32.59 2.23
N THR A 90 -3.27 -31.56 1.38
CA THR A 90 -3.13 -31.70 -0.07
C THR A 90 -1.71 -31.45 -0.58
N GLY A 91 -0.87 -30.76 0.20
CA GLY A 91 0.46 -30.29 -0.20
C GLY A 91 0.42 -29.07 -1.15
N LEU A 92 -0.77 -28.50 -1.39
CA LEU A 92 -0.95 -27.31 -2.21
C LEU A 92 -0.73 -26.04 -1.40
N ASN A 93 -0.39 -24.95 -2.08
CA ASN A 93 -0.24 -23.66 -1.44
C ASN A 93 -0.82 -22.55 -2.30
N TYR A 94 -1.09 -21.42 -1.67
CA TYR A 94 -1.89 -20.35 -2.23
C TYR A 94 -1.41 -19.01 -1.69
N THR A 95 -1.52 -17.95 -2.48
CA THR A 95 -1.25 -16.58 -2.03
C THR A 95 -2.43 -15.68 -2.34
N ALA A 96 -2.88 -14.93 -1.34
CA ALA A 96 -3.81 -13.82 -1.50
C ALA A 96 -3.08 -12.51 -1.21
N GLU A 97 -3.24 -11.55 -2.11
CA GLU A 97 -2.69 -10.20 -1.99
C GLU A 97 -3.66 -9.19 -2.58
N TYR A 98 -3.48 -7.92 -2.23
CA TYR A 98 -4.18 -6.81 -2.84
C TYR A 98 -3.16 -5.89 -3.47
N ASP A 99 -3.37 -5.49 -4.73
CA ASP A 99 -2.39 -4.69 -5.46
C ASP A 99 -3.05 -3.59 -6.28
N ALA A 100 -2.24 -2.61 -6.71
CA ALA A 100 -2.65 -1.62 -7.69
C ALA A 100 -2.69 -2.29 -9.06
N PHE A 101 -3.88 -2.37 -9.66
CA PHE A 101 -4.08 -3.10 -10.93
C PHE A 101 -3.25 -2.53 -12.09
N PHE A 102 -2.97 -1.23 -12.04
CA PHE A 102 -2.11 -0.52 -12.98
C PHE A 102 -0.81 -0.04 -12.33
N GLU A 103 -0.25 -0.84 -11.41
CA GLU A 103 0.94 -0.51 -10.59
C GLU A 103 0.76 0.66 -9.61
N VAL A 104 1.59 0.65 -8.57
CA VAL A 104 1.49 1.57 -7.43
C VAL A 104 1.58 3.04 -7.85
N GLY A 105 2.35 3.35 -8.90
CA GLY A 105 2.49 4.72 -9.41
C GLY A 105 1.18 5.33 -9.89
N ASN A 106 0.43 4.57 -10.70
CA ASN A 106 -0.90 4.99 -11.18
C ASN A 106 -1.96 4.90 -10.08
N GLY A 107 -1.75 4.04 -9.07
CA GLY A 107 -2.54 4.00 -7.84
C GLY A 107 -2.36 5.24 -6.94
N THR A 108 -1.23 5.96 -7.09
CA THR A 108 -0.87 7.09 -6.21
C THR A 108 -1.16 8.46 -6.83
N LEU A 109 -0.88 8.62 -8.13
CA LEU A 109 -0.95 9.89 -8.85
C LEU A 109 -1.72 9.72 -10.18
N PRO A 110 -2.42 10.76 -10.66
CA PRO A 110 -3.07 10.71 -11.96
C PRO A 110 -2.06 10.80 -13.09
N ASN A 111 -2.51 10.46 -14.29
CA ASN A 111 -1.85 10.73 -15.54
C ASN A 111 -2.36 12.05 -16.14
N ILE A 112 -1.50 12.76 -16.86
CA ILE A 112 -1.90 13.87 -17.73
C ILE A 112 -2.05 13.33 -19.15
N ILE A 113 -3.23 13.53 -19.73
CA ILE A 113 -3.61 12.99 -21.03
C ILE A 113 -4.10 14.13 -21.92
N ASN A 114 -3.90 14.06 -23.23
CA ASN A 114 -4.43 15.07 -24.14
C ASN A 114 -5.72 14.56 -24.82
N VAL A 115 -6.85 15.22 -24.58
CA VAL A 115 -8.15 14.94 -25.19
C VAL A 115 -8.57 16.14 -26.03
N ASP A 116 -8.65 15.95 -27.35
CA ASP A 116 -9.04 17.00 -28.31
C ASP A 116 -8.26 18.33 -28.16
N GLY A 117 -6.96 18.24 -27.83
CA GLY A 117 -6.08 19.40 -27.68
C GLY A 117 -6.11 20.05 -26.29
N LYS A 118 -6.86 19.50 -25.34
CA LYS A 118 -6.86 19.92 -23.93
C LYS A 118 -6.23 18.84 -23.06
N ASP A 119 -5.32 19.23 -22.18
CA ASP A 119 -4.76 18.30 -21.20
C ASP A 119 -5.77 18.04 -20.08
N GLU A 120 -5.91 16.78 -19.64
CA GLU A 120 -6.85 16.34 -18.60
C GLU A 120 -6.18 15.36 -17.64
N LEU A 121 -6.73 15.24 -16.43
CA LEU A 121 -6.28 14.26 -15.43
C LEU A 121 -7.05 12.95 -15.59
N LEU A 122 -6.32 11.84 -15.69
CA LEU A 122 -6.87 10.49 -15.74
C LEU A 122 -6.32 9.65 -14.58
N TRP A 123 -7.20 9.09 -13.77
CA TRP A 123 -6.83 8.16 -12.71
C TRP A 123 -6.91 6.71 -13.21
N CYS A 124 -5.78 6.00 -13.15
CA CYS A 124 -5.70 4.55 -13.37
C CYS A 124 -5.40 3.88 -12.02
N ASN A 125 -6.26 4.08 -11.03
CA ASN A 125 -6.02 3.69 -9.64
C ASN A 125 -6.94 2.56 -9.16
N ALA A 126 -7.37 1.69 -10.07
CA ALA A 126 -8.08 0.48 -9.67
C ALA A 126 -7.19 -0.37 -8.76
N GLY A 127 -7.75 -0.80 -7.64
CA GLY A 127 -7.12 -1.82 -6.79
C GLY A 127 -7.81 -3.17 -7.03
N ILE A 128 -7.07 -4.26 -6.81
CA ILE A 128 -7.55 -5.61 -7.10
C ILE A 128 -7.03 -6.62 -6.09
N LEU A 129 -7.88 -7.59 -5.74
CA LEU A 129 -7.47 -8.81 -5.07
C LEU A 129 -6.83 -9.78 -6.09
N CYS A 130 -5.59 -10.17 -5.85
CA CYS A 130 -4.91 -11.21 -6.62
C CYS A 130 -4.86 -12.51 -5.80
N THR A 131 -5.28 -13.61 -6.42
CA THR A 131 -5.30 -14.94 -5.81
C THR A 131 -4.57 -15.92 -6.71
N VAL A 132 -3.39 -16.37 -6.27
CA VAL A 132 -2.60 -17.37 -7.01
C VAL A 132 -2.63 -18.74 -6.34
N PRO A 133 -2.65 -19.83 -7.13
CA PRO A 133 -2.63 -21.19 -6.62
C PRO A 133 -1.19 -21.66 -6.33
N TYR A 134 -0.34 -20.75 -5.84
CA TYR A 134 0.98 -21.08 -5.35
C TYR A 134 1.57 -19.99 -4.43
N ILE A 135 2.62 -20.32 -3.67
CA ILE A 135 3.51 -19.35 -3.02
C ILE A 135 4.79 -19.22 -3.85
N ASN A 136 5.11 -18.02 -4.33
CA ASN A 136 6.37 -17.77 -5.04
C ASN A 136 7.55 -17.77 -4.05
N GLU A 137 8.09 -18.96 -3.80
CA GLU A 137 9.17 -19.15 -2.82
C GLU A 137 10.40 -18.28 -3.10
N THR A 138 10.71 -17.93 -4.36
CA THR A 138 11.87 -17.07 -4.66
C THR A 138 11.65 -15.60 -4.34
N TYR A 139 10.42 -15.12 -4.52
CA TYR A 139 10.06 -13.73 -4.29
C TYR A 139 10.08 -13.37 -2.80
N TRP A 140 9.64 -14.30 -1.96
CA TRP A 140 9.59 -14.14 -0.50
C TRP A 140 10.85 -14.66 0.23
N ASP A 141 11.89 -15.12 -0.50
CA ASP A 141 13.10 -15.68 0.10
C ASP A 141 14.10 -14.59 0.51
N LYS A 142 14.42 -14.57 1.80
CA LYS A 142 15.46 -13.72 2.40
C LYS A 142 16.86 -13.91 1.78
N ASN A 143 17.13 -15.06 1.16
CA ASN A 143 18.40 -15.33 0.48
C ASN A 143 18.47 -14.63 -0.89
N ILE A 144 17.32 -14.32 -1.49
CA ILE A 144 17.22 -13.53 -2.74
C ILE A 144 17.14 -12.05 -2.40
N TYR A 145 16.23 -11.66 -1.52
CA TYR A 145 16.06 -10.28 -1.06
C TYR A 145 16.23 -10.22 0.46
N SER A 146 17.30 -9.59 0.95
CA SER A 146 17.64 -9.69 2.37
C SER A 146 16.64 -9.05 3.35
N THR A 147 15.63 -8.31 2.88
CA THR A 147 14.51 -7.85 3.71
C THR A 147 13.20 -8.60 3.43
N ALA A 148 13.18 -9.57 2.50
CA ALA A 148 12.02 -10.42 2.31
C ALA A 148 11.82 -11.37 3.49
N SER A 149 10.57 -11.76 3.72
CA SER A 149 10.22 -12.69 4.78
C SER A 149 8.98 -13.52 4.41
N LYS A 150 8.96 -14.75 4.91
CA LYS A 150 7.79 -15.63 4.97
C LYS A 150 7.67 -16.11 6.42
N THR A 151 6.72 -15.57 7.16
CA THR A 151 6.60 -15.73 8.61
C THR A 151 5.34 -16.50 8.94
N TYR A 152 5.49 -17.66 9.57
CA TYR A 152 4.37 -18.47 10.03
C TYR A 152 3.52 -17.72 11.08
N MET A 153 2.21 -17.69 10.86
CA MET A 153 1.23 -17.02 11.72
C MET A 153 0.50 -17.98 12.66
N GLY A 154 0.16 -19.17 12.15
CA GLY A 154 -0.66 -20.15 12.84
C GLY A 154 -1.25 -21.17 11.87
N THR A 155 -2.04 -22.11 12.40
CA THR A 155 -2.77 -23.11 11.63
C THR A 155 -4.27 -22.84 11.72
N ILE A 156 -4.96 -22.96 10.59
CA ILE A 156 -6.42 -22.94 10.49
C ILE A 156 -6.89 -24.25 9.86
N ASN A 157 -8.19 -24.52 9.93
CA ASN A 157 -8.81 -25.62 9.19
C ASN A 157 -9.47 -25.16 7.88
N GLY A 158 -9.89 -26.10 7.03
CA GLY A 158 -10.51 -25.73 5.76
C GLY A 158 -11.84 -24.99 5.89
N THR A 159 -12.60 -25.21 6.96
CA THR A 159 -13.79 -24.39 7.25
C THR A 159 -13.43 -22.91 7.44
N GLN A 160 -12.38 -22.62 8.21
CA GLN A 160 -11.87 -21.26 8.40
C GLN A 160 -11.31 -20.67 7.11
N LEU A 161 -10.60 -21.46 6.29
CA LEU A 161 -10.11 -20.98 4.99
C LEU A 161 -11.28 -20.64 4.04
N ASN A 162 -12.34 -21.43 4.02
CA ASN A 162 -13.55 -21.13 3.24
C ASN A 162 -14.19 -19.80 3.69
N GLN A 163 -14.25 -19.53 4.99
CA GLN A 163 -14.72 -18.23 5.52
C GLN A 163 -13.81 -17.07 5.11
N TYR A 164 -12.48 -17.26 5.15
CA TYR A 164 -11.53 -16.26 4.70
C TYR A 164 -11.68 -15.95 3.20
N ILE A 165 -11.94 -16.97 2.37
CA ILE A 165 -12.16 -16.81 0.92
C ILE A 165 -13.38 -15.93 0.65
N GLU A 166 -14.48 -16.15 1.37
CA GLU A 166 -15.67 -15.29 1.26
C GLU A 166 -15.37 -13.85 1.68
N TRP A 167 -14.63 -13.66 2.78
CA TRP A 167 -14.24 -12.34 3.27
C TRP A 167 -13.36 -11.58 2.27
N MET A 168 -12.32 -12.21 1.71
CA MET A 168 -11.42 -11.52 0.78
C MET A 168 -12.14 -11.10 -0.51
N GLN A 169 -13.13 -11.87 -0.95
CA GLN A 169 -13.99 -11.46 -2.07
C GLN A 169 -14.82 -10.22 -1.74
N GLN A 170 -15.36 -10.12 -0.52
CA GLN A 170 -16.07 -8.92 -0.07
C GLN A 170 -15.13 -7.73 0.11
N TYR A 171 -13.89 -7.97 0.54
CA TYR A 171 -12.85 -6.96 0.60
C TYR A 171 -12.64 -6.32 -0.78
N ASN A 172 -12.47 -7.15 -1.82
CA ASN A 172 -12.28 -6.67 -3.19
C ASN A 172 -13.45 -5.81 -3.70
N ILE A 173 -14.68 -6.18 -3.35
CA ILE A 173 -15.88 -5.43 -3.75
C ILE A 173 -15.95 -4.08 -3.02
N SER A 174 -15.62 -4.06 -1.73
CA SER A 174 -15.73 -2.88 -0.87
C SER A 174 -14.57 -1.90 -1.06
N ASN A 175 -13.46 -2.37 -1.65
CA ASN A 175 -12.23 -1.63 -1.86
C ASN A 175 -11.81 -1.65 -3.35
N PRO A 176 -12.56 -1.00 -4.26
CA PRO A 176 -12.25 -1.03 -5.69
C PRO A 176 -11.11 -0.10 -6.12
N VAL A 177 -10.67 0.80 -5.23
CA VAL A 177 -9.68 1.84 -5.52
C VAL A 177 -8.45 1.61 -4.64
N TYR A 178 -7.28 1.56 -5.27
CA TYR A 178 -6.01 1.60 -4.55
C TYR A 178 -5.78 3.02 -4.05
N GLN A 179 -5.61 3.19 -2.74
CA GLN A 179 -5.37 4.47 -2.09
C GLN A 179 -4.10 4.39 -1.26
N THR A 180 -3.08 5.16 -1.64
CA THR A 180 -1.76 5.09 -0.98
C THR A 180 -1.72 5.86 0.34
N TRP A 181 -2.54 6.90 0.48
CA TRP A 181 -2.39 7.87 1.56
C TRP A 181 -3.34 7.59 2.72
N ASP A 182 -2.78 7.43 3.92
CA ASP A 182 -3.50 7.63 5.16
C ASP A 182 -3.53 9.15 5.47
N VAL A 183 -4.72 9.76 5.49
CA VAL A 183 -4.88 11.20 5.76
C VAL A 183 -5.37 11.40 7.18
N TRP A 184 -4.49 11.93 8.03
CA TRP A 184 -4.76 12.19 9.44
C TRP A 184 -5.00 13.66 9.72
N ASN A 185 -5.66 13.92 10.85
CA ASN A 185 -5.58 15.22 11.48
C ASN A 185 -4.14 15.54 11.93
N ASN A 186 -3.87 16.82 12.23
CA ASN A 186 -2.54 17.31 12.62
C ASN A 186 -1.88 16.61 13.81
N TYR A 187 -2.65 15.85 14.58
CA TYR A 187 -2.21 15.23 15.81
C TYR A 187 -2.20 13.69 15.72
N GLY A 188 -2.47 13.12 14.54
CA GLY A 188 -2.53 11.67 14.34
C GLY A 188 -3.63 10.99 15.16
N GLN A 189 -4.67 11.72 15.55
CA GLN A 189 -5.76 11.22 16.39
C GLN A 189 -6.97 10.78 15.56
N ASP A 190 -7.29 11.50 14.50
CA ASP A 190 -8.43 11.20 13.62
C ASP A 190 -7.93 10.86 12.22
N LEU A 191 -8.26 9.66 11.73
CA LEU A 191 -8.05 9.24 10.35
C LEU A 191 -9.23 9.73 9.50
N PHE A 192 -8.98 10.64 8.59
CA PHE A 192 -9.99 11.20 7.68
C PHE A 192 -10.17 10.36 6.41
N VAL A 193 -9.07 9.87 5.85
CA VAL A 193 -9.07 9.02 4.65
C VAL A 193 -8.14 7.84 4.94
N PRO A 194 -8.65 6.61 5.03
CA PRO A 194 -7.80 5.44 5.16
C PRO A 194 -7.12 5.11 3.83
N SER A 195 -5.90 4.59 3.90
CA SER A 195 -5.28 3.91 2.76
C SER A 195 -5.97 2.58 2.45
N THR A 196 -5.73 2.10 1.24
CA THR A 196 -6.17 0.81 0.71
C THR A 196 -5.05 0.27 -0.16
N THR A 197 -4.07 -0.36 0.50
CA THR A 197 -2.85 -0.92 -0.08
C THR A 197 -2.71 -2.42 0.21
N CYS A 198 -1.64 -3.05 -0.27
CA CYS A 198 -1.29 -4.44 0.07
C CYS A 198 -1.14 -4.63 1.59
N ASP A 199 -0.54 -3.67 2.29
CA ASP A 199 -0.37 -3.72 3.74
C ASP A 199 -1.69 -3.54 4.51
N ASP A 200 -2.61 -2.69 4.02
CA ASP A 200 -3.94 -2.56 4.62
C ASP A 200 -4.76 -3.83 4.46
N PHE A 201 -4.66 -4.50 3.31
CA PHE A 201 -5.28 -5.79 3.09
C PHE A 201 -4.70 -6.84 4.06
N THR A 202 -3.38 -6.97 4.14
CA THR A 202 -2.77 -7.99 5.02
C THR A 202 -3.05 -7.74 6.50
N GLN A 203 -3.09 -6.48 6.96
CA GLN A 203 -3.55 -6.18 8.32
C GLN A 203 -5.00 -6.64 8.53
N GLN A 204 -5.91 -6.28 7.64
CA GLN A 204 -7.31 -6.66 7.79
C GLN A 204 -7.51 -8.18 7.64
N SER A 205 -6.66 -8.86 6.86
CA SER A 205 -6.60 -10.32 6.81
C SER A 205 -6.20 -10.92 8.16
N ILE A 206 -5.18 -10.36 8.81
CA ILE A 206 -4.76 -10.77 10.16
C ILE A 206 -5.90 -10.56 11.16
N GLU A 207 -6.58 -9.42 11.12
CA GLU A 207 -7.73 -9.15 11.98
C GLU A 207 -8.87 -10.14 11.73
N HIS A 208 -9.20 -10.40 10.46
CA HIS A 208 -10.26 -11.32 10.07
C HIS A 208 -9.94 -12.78 10.45
N LEU A 209 -8.72 -13.25 10.17
CA LEU A 209 -8.24 -14.57 10.58
C LEU A 209 -8.34 -14.75 12.10
N GLY A 210 -8.02 -13.71 12.87
CA GLY A 210 -8.23 -13.66 14.32
C GLY A 210 -9.70 -13.84 14.70
N SER A 211 -10.62 -13.15 14.01
CA SER A 211 -12.05 -13.24 14.26
C SER A 211 -12.66 -14.61 13.97
N ILE A 212 -12.09 -15.37 13.03
CA ILE A 212 -12.51 -16.75 12.71
C ILE A 212 -11.73 -17.81 13.50
N GLY A 213 -10.85 -17.41 14.41
CA GLY A 213 -10.27 -18.29 15.43
C GLY A 213 -8.90 -18.88 15.09
N ILE A 214 -8.08 -18.25 14.24
CA ILE A 214 -6.65 -18.58 14.20
C ILE A 214 -6.03 -18.26 15.58
N ASN A 215 -5.11 -19.11 16.04
CA ASN A 215 -4.35 -18.85 17.25
C ASN A 215 -2.96 -18.34 16.89
N TYR A 216 -2.73 -17.04 17.13
CA TYR A 216 -1.43 -16.41 16.90
C TYR A 216 -0.43 -16.79 17.99
N ASN A 217 0.84 -16.94 17.59
CA ASN A 217 1.95 -16.85 18.53
C ASN A 217 2.20 -15.37 18.85
N CYS A 218 1.86 -14.93 20.07
CA CYS A 218 2.03 -13.53 20.50
C CYS A 218 3.48 -13.06 20.62
N SER A 219 4.47 -13.96 20.44
CA SER A 219 5.88 -13.60 20.31
C SER A 219 6.27 -13.27 18.86
N THR A 220 5.42 -13.61 17.89
CA THR A 220 5.65 -13.28 16.47
C THR A 220 5.28 -11.83 16.22
N VAL A 221 6.13 -11.18 15.44
CA VAL A 221 6.07 -9.73 15.20
C VAL A 221 5.77 -9.52 13.73
N PHE A 222 4.69 -8.81 13.44
CA PHE A 222 4.33 -8.38 12.10
C PHE A 222 4.38 -6.87 12.02
N LYS A 223 4.71 -6.35 10.83
CA LYS A 223 4.85 -4.91 10.62
C LYS A 223 4.30 -4.51 9.27
N ARG A 224 3.56 -3.41 9.24
CA ARG A 224 3.08 -2.79 8.01
C ARG A 224 3.81 -1.51 7.70
N ASP A 225 3.98 -1.22 6.42
CA ASP A 225 4.30 0.15 5.99
C ASP A 225 3.08 0.93 5.53
N TYR A 226 3.16 2.25 5.71
CA TYR A 226 2.09 3.18 5.36
C TYR A 226 2.63 4.61 5.28
N ILE A 227 2.00 5.42 4.44
CA ILE A 227 2.38 6.81 4.20
C ILE A 227 1.27 7.74 4.69
N ASN A 228 1.60 8.55 5.68
CA ASN A 228 0.67 9.46 6.32
C ASN A 228 0.79 10.87 5.73
N LEU A 229 -0.33 11.51 5.45
CA LEU A 229 -0.46 12.94 5.26
C LEU A 229 -1.14 13.56 6.48
N PHE A 230 -0.68 14.74 6.92
CA PHE A 230 -1.24 15.43 8.07
C PHE A 230 -1.84 16.76 7.63
N THR A 231 -3.12 16.96 7.94
CA THR A 231 -3.92 18.08 7.44
C THR A 231 -4.99 18.50 8.43
N GLU A 232 -5.48 19.74 8.31
CA GLU A 232 -6.84 20.03 8.79
C GLU A 232 -7.85 19.16 8.04
N LYS A 233 -9.06 19.03 8.59
CA LYS A 233 -10.13 18.23 7.99
C LYS A 233 -10.25 18.52 6.47
N PRO A 234 -10.09 17.50 5.59
CA PRO A 234 -10.20 17.67 4.15
C PRO A 234 -11.52 18.33 3.76
N GLN A 235 -11.44 19.35 2.90
CA GLN A 235 -12.61 20.07 2.42
C GLN A 235 -13.01 19.55 1.04
N PRO A 236 -14.22 19.00 0.83
CA PRO A 236 -14.66 18.60 -0.49
C PRO A 236 -14.74 19.83 -1.40
N ILE A 237 -14.32 19.68 -2.64
CA ILE A 237 -14.33 20.75 -3.64
C ILE A 237 -14.91 20.24 -4.95
N ASP A 238 -15.55 21.12 -5.71
CA ASP A 238 -15.99 20.79 -7.05
C ASP A 238 -14.79 20.79 -8.01
N PHE A 239 -14.61 19.68 -8.75
CA PHE A 239 -13.52 19.52 -9.71
C PHE A 239 -13.59 20.53 -10.85
N THR A 240 -14.79 20.88 -11.32
CA THR A 240 -14.99 21.78 -12.45
C THR A 240 -14.67 23.22 -12.06
N GLU A 241 -15.12 23.66 -10.88
CA GLU A 241 -14.86 25.01 -10.37
C GLU A 241 -13.39 25.24 -10.02
N HIS A 242 -12.67 24.20 -9.59
CA HIS A 242 -11.27 24.28 -9.17
C HIS A 242 -10.28 23.60 -10.13
N TYR A 243 -10.71 23.32 -11.36
CA TYR A 243 -9.96 22.54 -12.35
C TYR A 243 -8.52 23.03 -12.53
N ASP A 244 -8.33 24.34 -12.76
CA ASP A 244 -7.00 24.91 -13.03
C ASP A 244 -6.04 24.75 -11.84
N ASP A 245 -6.54 24.94 -10.60
CA ASP A 245 -5.72 24.78 -9.40
C ASP A 245 -5.35 23.31 -9.16
N ILE A 246 -6.31 22.40 -9.39
CA ILE A 246 -6.12 20.94 -9.24
C ILE A 246 -5.12 20.43 -10.28
N PHE A 247 -5.34 20.78 -11.56
CA PHE A 247 -4.47 20.39 -12.66
C PHE A 247 -3.04 20.87 -12.42
N LYS A 248 -2.86 22.15 -12.09
CA LYS A 248 -1.55 22.75 -11.81
C LYS A 248 -0.83 22.07 -10.65
N PHE A 249 -1.57 21.65 -9.61
CA PHE A 249 -0.98 20.91 -8.50
C PHE A 249 -0.44 19.55 -8.96
N TYR A 250 -1.26 18.75 -9.65
CA TYR A 250 -0.82 17.42 -10.11
C TYR A 250 0.26 17.50 -11.19
N GLU A 251 0.17 18.45 -12.12
CA GLU A 251 1.22 18.74 -13.10
C GLU A 251 2.55 19.01 -12.40
N ALA A 252 2.58 19.92 -11.42
CA ALA A 252 3.80 20.24 -10.69
C ALA A 252 4.36 19.03 -9.93
N VAL A 253 3.51 18.17 -9.37
CA VAL A 253 3.94 16.94 -8.69
C VAL A 253 4.52 15.93 -9.69
N LEU A 254 3.87 15.76 -10.84
CA LEU A 254 4.31 14.86 -11.91
C LEU A 254 5.59 15.35 -12.60
N GLU A 255 5.86 16.65 -12.61
CA GLU A 255 7.10 17.17 -13.17
C GLU A 255 8.33 16.86 -12.29
N ILE A 256 8.19 16.53 -10.99
CA ILE A 256 9.37 16.22 -10.15
C ILE A 256 10.18 15.03 -10.71
N LYS A 257 9.54 14.21 -11.55
CA LYS A 257 10.02 12.94 -12.11
C LYS A 257 11.37 12.98 -12.85
N GLU A 258 11.81 14.12 -13.39
CA GLU A 258 12.98 14.18 -14.27
C GLU A 258 13.95 15.35 -13.99
N GLY A 259 15.22 15.19 -14.34
CA GLY A 259 16.19 16.28 -14.34
C GLY A 259 17.24 16.24 -13.23
N SER A 260 18.07 17.28 -13.21
CA SER A 260 19.14 17.43 -12.21
C SER A 260 18.58 17.71 -10.81
N ILE A 261 19.38 17.43 -9.77
CA ILE A 261 19.02 17.75 -8.37
C ILE A 261 18.56 19.21 -8.20
N ALA A 262 19.18 20.16 -8.92
CA ALA A 262 18.79 21.56 -8.87
C ALA A 262 17.37 21.79 -9.42
N GLN A 263 17.04 21.19 -10.57
CA GLN A 263 15.71 21.26 -11.16
C GLN A 263 14.65 20.60 -10.26
N ILE A 264 15.01 19.48 -9.65
CA ILE A 264 14.13 18.80 -8.68
C ILE A 264 13.85 19.70 -7.48
N ILE A 265 14.87 20.37 -6.93
CA ILE A 265 14.68 21.35 -5.84
C ILE A 265 13.77 22.49 -6.28
N GLU A 266 14.00 23.07 -7.46
CA GLU A 266 13.16 24.15 -8.00
C GLU A 266 11.69 23.73 -8.15
N ARG A 267 11.43 22.51 -8.65
CA ARG A 267 10.09 21.94 -8.79
C ARG A 267 9.43 21.68 -7.43
N ILE A 268 10.19 21.18 -6.45
CA ILE A 268 9.65 21.02 -5.10
C ILE A 268 9.28 22.38 -4.49
N LEU A 269 10.11 23.40 -4.70
CA LEU A 269 9.82 24.76 -4.24
C LEU A 269 8.57 25.36 -4.92
N SER A 270 8.28 25.00 -6.18
CA SER A 270 7.09 25.48 -6.89
C SER A 270 5.79 24.94 -6.28
N ILE A 271 5.79 23.70 -5.78
CA ILE A 271 4.62 23.05 -5.16
C ILE A 271 4.29 23.65 -3.80
N ILE A 272 5.26 24.22 -3.08
CA ILE A 272 5.04 24.81 -1.75
C ILE A 272 3.96 25.88 -1.80
N GLY A 273 3.90 26.69 -2.86
CA GLY A 273 2.92 27.76 -3.01
C GLY A 273 1.55 27.32 -3.53
N LEU A 274 1.40 26.08 -3.99
CA LEU A 274 0.14 25.59 -4.56
C LEU A 274 -0.84 25.15 -3.47
N LYS A 275 -2.13 25.14 -3.77
CA LYS A 275 -3.09 24.36 -2.98
C LYS A 275 -2.81 22.87 -3.20
N LYS A 276 -3.07 22.03 -2.18
CA LYS A 276 -2.80 20.60 -2.22
C LYS A 276 -4.12 19.86 -2.30
N TYR A 277 -4.15 18.81 -3.10
CA TYR A 277 -5.36 18.06 -3.37
C TYR A 277 -5.12 16.58 -3.20
N ILE A 278 -6.17 15.86 -2.80
CA ILE A 278 -6.23 14.41 -2.86
C ILE A 278 -7.49 14.00 -3.61
N TYR A 279 -7.39 12.92 -4.37
CA TYR A 279 -8.51 12.25 -5.00
C TYR A 279 -8.90 11.03 -4.17
N VAL A 280 -10.19 10.92 -3.85
CA VAL A 280 -10.74 9.81 -3.07
C VAL A 280 -12.06 9.39 -3.70
N GLN A 281 -12.10 8.18 -4.28
CA GLN A 281 -13.31 7.53 -4.80
C GLN A 281 -14.22 8.44 -5.67
N GLY A 282 -13.64 9.17 -6.63
CA GLY A 282 -14.40 10.05 -7.54
C GLY A 282 -14.40 11.52 -7.16
N GLU A 283 -14.05 11.85 -5.92
CA GLU A 283 -14.15 13.21 -5.38
C GLU A 283 -12.76 13.80 -5.11
N TYR A 284 -12.67 15.13 -5.21
CA TYR A 284 -11.46 15.87 -4.84
C TYR A 284 -11.65 16.58 -3.50
N TYR A 285 -10.57 16.60 -2.73
CA TYR A 285 -10.53 17.32 -1.46
C TYR A 285 -9.33 18.25 -1.42
N LEU A 286 -9.55 19.46 -0.93
CA LEU A 286 -8.49 20.39 -0.56
C LEU A 286 -7.87 19.95 0.77
N LEU A 287 -6.53 19.89 0.79
CA LEU A 287 -5.73 19.59 1.97
C LEU A 287 -5.01 20.85 2.47
N GLU A 288 -5.30 21.23 3.71
CA GLU A 288 -4.54 22.23 4.45
C GLU A 288 -3.47 21.50 5.28
N LEU A 289 -2.35 21.15 4.62
CA LEU A 289 -1.31 20.33 5.23
C LEU A 289 -0.66 21.05 6.43
N ASN A 290 -0.42 20.29 7.50
CA ASN A 290 0.23 20.76 8.71
C ASN A 290 1.48 19.95 9.03
N TYR A 291 2.45 20.59 9.69
CA TYR A 291 3.68 19.92 10.04
C TYR A 291 3.46 18.84 11.12
N PRO A 292 4.03 17.62 10.97
CA PRO A 292 4.84 17.14 9.84
C PRO A 292 3.95 16.76 8.65
N PHE A 293 4.05 17.47 7.52
CA PHE A 293 3.10 17.35 6.39
C PHE A 293 2.89 15.93 5.88
N MET A 294 3.95 15.12 5.97
CA MET A 294 3.97 13.72 5.58
C MET A 294 4.97 12.96 6.45
N ASN A 295 4.70 11.68 6.69
CA ASN A 295 5.71 10.71 7.12
C ASN A 295 5.45 9.34 6.49
N ALA A 296 6.51 8.54 6.33
CA ALA A 296 6.40 7.12 6.03
C ALA A 296 6.78 6.35 7.29
N LYS A 297 6.04 5.29 7.61
CA LYS A 297 6.27 4.45 8.78
C LYS A 297 6.32 2.99 8.38
N TYR A 298 7.12 2.23 9.13
CA TYR A 298 7.11 0.77 9.13
C TYR A 298 6.94 0.31 10.58
N ASP A 299 5.70 0.02 10.95
CA ASP A 299 5.25 -0.08 12.34
C ASP A 299 4.52 -1.40 12.61
N TYR A 300 4.35 -1.74 13.88
CA TYR A 300 3.83 -3.04 14.31
C TYR A 300 2.34 -3.20 14.01
N ILE A 301 1.96 -4.39 13.54
CA ILE A 301 0.56 -4.82 13.47
C ILE A 301 0.15 -5.37 14.84
N THR A 302 -1.01 -4.95 15.33
CA THR A 302 -1.58 -5.48 16.57
C THR A 302 -2.23 -6.83 16.29
N LEU A 303 -1.81 -7.87 17.01
CA LEU A 303 -2.37 -9.21 16.85
C LEU A 303 -3.62 -9.41 17.70
N PRO A 304 -4.75 -9.86 17.11
CA PRO A 304 -5.94 -10.24 17.87
C PRO A 304 -5.62 -11.27 18.96
N GLY A 305 -6.10 -11.04 20.18
CA GLY A 305 -5.88 -11.95 21.32
C GLY A 305 -4.49 -11.85 21.97
N CYS A 306 -3.58 -11.03 21.44
CA CYS A 306 -2.28 -10.76 22.03
C CYS A 306 -2.25 -9.42 22.78
N PRO A 307 -1.40 -9.27 23.82
CA PRO A 307 -1.21 -7.98 24.47
C PRO A 307 -0.71 -6.96 23.45
N ALA A 308 -1.26 -5.73 23.48
CA ALA A 308 -0.76 -4.66 22.64
C ALA A 308 0.73 -4.49 22.93
N ASN A 309 1.56 -4.61 21.88
CA ASN A 309 3.01 -4.50 22.02
C ASN A 309 3.35 -3.09 22.53
N GLY A 310 3.63 -2.96 23.82
CA GLY A 310 4.22 -1.78 24.41
C GLY A 310 5.68 -1.75 24.00
N ILE A 311 6.02 -0.90 23.03
CA ILE A 311 7.42 -0.61 22.73
C ILE A 311 7.95 0.24 23.88
N ASP A 312 8.76 -0.35 24.75
CA ASP A 312 9.68 0.40 25.61
C ASP A 312 10.87 0.85 24.76
N TYR A 313 10.83 2.12 24.36
CA TYR A 313 11.88 2.76 23.57
C TYR A 313 13.23 2.87 24.30
N GLU A 314 13.32 2.55 25.60
CA GLU A 314 14.60 2.64 26.33
C GLU A 314 15.47 1.38 26.21
N ASN A 315 14.92 0.19 25.90
CA ASN A 315 15.70 -1.06 25.99
C ASN A 315 15.60 -2.05 24.83
N GLY A 316 14.85 -1.77 23.75
CA GLY A 316 14.80 -2.65 22.57
C GLY A 316 14.26 -4.07 22.86
N ASN A 317 13.66 -4.30 24.03
CA ASN A 317 13.02 -5.55 24.40
C ASN A 317 11.50 -5.33 24.48
N PHE A 318 10.74 -6.31 23.96
CA PHE A 318 9.28 -6.33 24.05
C PHE A 318 8.84 -6.32 25.52
N ILE A 319 7.98 -5.38 25.89
CA ILE A 319 7.26 -5.43 27.16
C ILE A 319 5.78 -5.62 26.84
N HIS A 320 5.24 -6.79 27.18
CA HIS A 320 3.79 -6.99 27.18
C HIS A 320 3.18 -6.09 28.26
N LEU A 321 2.34 -5.14 27.85
CA LEU A 321 1.51 -4.39 28.78
C LEU A 321 0.22 -5.19 29.00
N ASN A 322 0.04 -5.66 30.24
CA ASN A 322 -1.12 -6.43 30.71
C ASN A 322 -2.42 -5.63 30.69
#